data_AF-A0A9D5GUF1-F1
#
_entry.id   AF-A0A9D5GUF1-F1
#
_cell.length_a   1.000
_cell.length_b   1.000
_cell.length_c   1.000
_cell.angle_alpha   90.00
_cell.angle_beta   90.00
_cell.angle_gamma   90.00
#
_symmetry.space_group_name_H-M   'P 1'
#
loop_
_entity.id
_entity.type
_entity.pdbx_description
1 polymer ?
#
loop_
_entity_poly.entity_id
_entity_poly.type
_entity_poly.pdbx_seq_one_letter_code
_entity_poly.pdbx_strand_id
1 'polypeptide(L)'
;CDKVKVGDILPISNPRNNFELDLIQKSYHLVAGGIGITPLLFMAERLHILGRTFVFHVLGRTPEKLGFYEEIRDAPYSDRVKFYFSGVDTPNRMDVEASFLQMPEEAQIYACGPAGLLEEIDRVSEGWPLWRVRCEKFSGAEVSCEEGEQGDFKVQLAKCGTILDVPANKTLLEVLRDHGMDVPSSCEEGVCGTCVTQVVSGDIIHKDACLYDEERNTNTVIACCVSRGEPGTALVLDL
;
A
#
# COMPACT_ATOMS: atom_id res chain seq x y z
N CYS A 1 8.70 -17.52 4.94
CA CYS A 1 9.25 -16.88 6.15
C CYS A 1 9.97 -17.92 7.04
N ASP A 2 10.59 -18.94 6.44
CA ASP A 2 10.69 -20.25 7.13
C ASP A 2 12.04 -20.44 7.83
N LYS A 3 12.85 -19.38 7.91
CA LYS A 3 14.25 -19.43 8.36
C LYS A 3 14.56 -18.59 9.59
N VAL A 4 13.61 -17.78 10.06
CA VAL A 4 13.78 -16.91 11.23
C VAL A 4 13.51 -17.70 12.51
N LYS A 5 14.37 -17.55 13.52
CA LYS A 5 14.29 -18.21 14.83
C LYS A 5 14.43 -17.21 15.97
N VAL A 6 13.93 -17.59 17.13
CA VAL A 6 14.13 -16.82 18.37
C VAL A 6 15.63 -16.67 18.63
N GLY A 7 16.08 -15.43 18.78
CA GLY A 7 17.49 -15.09 18.98
C GLY A 7 18.21 -14.59 17.73
N ASP A 8 17.61 -14.68 16.55
CA ASP A 8 18.18 -14.11 15.33
C ASP A 8 18.24 -12.58 15.43
N ILE A 9 19.34 -12.01 14.92
CA ILE A 9 19.50 -10.56 14.78
C ILE A 9 19.14 -10.19 13.35
N LEU A 10 18.08 -9.41 13.20
CA LEU A 10 17.61 -8.93 11.90
C LEU A 10 17.93 -7.44 11.74
N PRO A 11 18.52 -7.02 10.61
CA PRO A 11 18.64 -5.60 10.31
C PRO A 11 17.25 -5.01 10.06
N ILE A 12 16.99 -3.84 10.65
CA ILE A 12 15.75 -3.08 10.43
C ILE A 12 16.11 -1.66 10.02
N SER A 13 15.27 -1.05 9.18
CA SER A 13 15.34 0.36 8.87
C SER A 13 14.66 1.20 9.96
N ASN A 14 14.77 2.53 9.84
CA ASN A 14 13.93 3.43 10.64
C ASN A 14 12.45 3.28 10.23
N PRO A 15 11.51 3.37 11.19
CA PRO A 15 10.09 3.37 10.87
C PRO A 15 9.74 4.54 9.96
N ARG A 16 8.86 4.30 9.00
CA ARG A 16 8.29 5.30 8.09
C ARG A 16 6.79 5.19 8.15
N ASN A 17 6.11 6.33 8.13
CA ASN A 17 4.66 6.37 8.22
C ASN A 17 4.09 7.11 7.01
N ASN A 18 3.62 6.35 6.02
CA ASN A 18 2.91 6.89 4.86
C ASN A 18 1.38 6.84 5.04
N PHE A 19 0.92 6.37 6.19
CA PHE A 19 -0.49 6.17 6.51
C PHE A 19 -0.81 6.82 7.86
N GLU A 20 -0.53 8.12 7.95
CA GLU A 20 -0.67 8.89 9.19
C GLU A 20 -2.15 9.10 9.58
N LEU A 21 -2.43 8.90 10.87
CA LEU A 21 -3.72 9.23 11.47
C LEU A 21 -3.81 10.74 11.75
N ASP A 22 -4.66 11.43 10.99
CA ASP A 22 -5.00 12.83 11.16
C ASP A 22 -6.01 12.97 12.31
N LEU A 23 -5.71 13.88 13.24
CA LEU A 23 -6.51 14.10 14.45
C LEU A 23 -7.38 15.36 14.40
N ILE A 24 -7.50 16.00 13.22
CA ILE A 24 -8.37 17.17 12.97
C ILE A 24 -9.83 16.78 13.14
N GLN A 25 -10.24 15.64 12.60
CA GLN A 25 -11.62 15.15 12.71
C GLN A 25 -11.93 14.58 14.09
N LYS A 26 -13.21 14.38 14.37
CA LYS A 26 -13.69 13.85 15.67
C LYS A 26 -14.33 12.47 15.57
N SER A 27 -14.66 12.05 14.35
CA SER A 27 -15.32 10.79 14.05
C SER A 27 -14.55 10.04 12.95
N TYR A 28 -14.38 8.73 13.14
CA TYR A 28 -13.55 7.91 12.26
C TYR A 28 -14.21 6.57 11.95
N HIS A 29 -14.00 6.06 10.75
CA HIS A 29 -14.21 4.66 10.45
C HIS A 29 -12.89 4.02 10.05
N LEU A 30 -12.56 2.91 10.69
CA LEU A 30 -11.40 2.10 10.38
C LEU A 30 -11.90 0.84 9.67
N VAL A 31 -11.37 0.51 8.49
CA VAL A 31 -11.82 -0.64 7.69
C VAL A 31 -10.63 -1.54 7.37
N ALA A 32 -10.49 -2.62 8.13
CA ALA A 32 -9.40 -3.58 8.00
C ALA A 32 -9.84 -4.85 7.27
N GLY A 33 -9.10 -5.24 6.22
CA GLY A 33 -9.24 -6.53 5.55
C GLY A 33 -8.01 -7.41 5.75
N GLY A 34 -8.18 -8.58 6.39
CA GLY A 34 -7.09 -9.54 6.59
C GLY A 34 -5.91 -8.92 7.35
N ILE A 35 -4.70 -9.00 6.79
CA ILE A 35 -3.48 -8.45 7.42
C ILE A 35 -3.45 -6.91 7.46
N GLY A 36 -4.33 -6.25 6.68
CA GLY A 36 -4.57 -4.80 6.73
C GLY A 36 -5.02 -4.29 8.11
N ILE A 37 -5.32 -5.21 9.03
CA ILE A 37 -5.59 -4.94 10.45
C ILE A 37 -4.40 -4.30 11.17
N THR A 38 -3.17 -4.54 10.73
CA THR A 38 -1.95 -4.14 11.45
C THR A 38 -1.81 -2.62 11.67
N PRO A 39 -1.91 -1.74 10.67
CA PRO A 39 -1.87 -0.29 10.92
C PRO A 39 -3.13 0.19 11.64
N LEU A 40 -4.29 -0.37 11.30
CA LEU A 40 -5.59 0.10 11.81
C LEU A 40 -5.84 -0.26 13.27
N LEU A 41 -5.25 -1.35 13.77
CA LEU A 41 -5.26 -1.70 15.19
C LEU A 41 -4.67 -0.57 16.04
N PHE A 42 -3.48 -0.08 15.68
CA PHE A 42 -2.83 1.00 16.42
C PHE A 42 -3.56 2.33 16.28
N MET A 43 -4.23 2.58 15.13
CA MET A 43 -5.13 3.71 15.00
C MET A 43 -6.33 3.61 15.95
N ALA A 44 -6.97 2.43 16.05
CA ALA A 44 -8.09 2.20 16.95
C ALA A 44 -7.70 2.43 18.42
N GLU A 45 -6.55 1.89 18.84
CA GLU A 45 -5.98 2.11 20.17
C GLU A 45 -5.74 3.60 20.43
N ARG A 46 -5.13 4.31 19.47
CA ARG A 46 -4.85 5.75 19.60
C ARG A 46 -6.13 6.57 19.71
N LEU A 47 -7.12 6.28 18.87
CA LEU A 47 -8.42 6.96 18.90
C LEU A 47 -9.16 6.70 20.22
N HIS A 48 -9.09 5.48 20.74
CA HIS A 48 -9.65 5.15 22.05
C HIS A 48 -8.98 5.94 23.18
N ILE A 49 -7.64 5.96 23.23
CA ILE A 49 -6.86 6.72 24.23
C ILE A 49 -7.22 8.23 24.20
N LEU A 50 -7.45 8.77 23.00
CA LEU A 50 -7.81 10.18 22.81
C LEU A 50 -9.31 10.47 22.98
N GLY A 51 -10.14 9.46 23.28
CA GLY A 51 -11.58 9.61 23.42
C GLY A 51 -12.29 10.05 22.13
N ARG A 52 -11.72 9.73 20.96
CA ARG A 52 -12.36 9.99 19.67
C ARG A 52 -13.49 9.00 19.42
N THR A 53 -14.49 9.44 18.66
CA THR A 53 -15.57 8.57 18.20
C THR A 53 -15.07 7.76 17.01
N PHE A 54 -15.26 6.45 17.03
CA PHE A 54 -14.93 5.64 15.86
C PHE A 54 -15.73 4.34 15.80
N VAL A 55 -15.78 3.76 14.61
CA VAL A 55 -16.21 2.38 14.35
C VAL A 55 -15.07 1.65 13.67
N PHE A 56 -14.74 0.45 14.16
CA PHE A 56 -13.69 -0.39 13.59
C PHE A 56 -14.31 -1.62 12.91
N HIS A 57 -14.36 -1.61 11.58
CA HIS A 57 -14.80 -2.72 10.76
C HIS A 57 -13.63 -3.66 10.48
N VAL A 58 -13.74 -4.92 10.90
CA VAL A 58 -12.68 -5.92 10.78
C VAL A 58 -13.19 -7.09 9.95
N LEU A 59 -12.64 -7.25 8.75
CA LEU A 59 -13.03 -8.23 7.76
C LEU A 59 -11.99 -9.35 7.69
N GLY A 60 -12.44 -10.59 7.72
CA GLY A 60 -11.59 -11.78 7.68
C GLY A 60 -12.26 -12.97 6.98
N ARG A 61 -11.47 -14.04 6.77
CA ARG A 61 -12.02 -15.30 6.26
C ARG A 61 -12.72 -16.07 7.37
N THR A 62 -12.01 -16.32 8.47
CA THR A 62 -12.55 -16.92 9.70
C THR A 62 -11.86 -16.27 10.90
N PRO A 63 -12.45 -16.34 12.11
CA PRO A 63 -11.82 -15.81 13.32
C PRO A 63 -10.41 -16.38 13.58
N GLU A 64 -10.21 -17.68 13.34
CA GLU A 64 -8.96 -18.40 13.64
C GLU A 64 -7.79 -18.00 12.73
N LYS A 65 -8.10 -17.41 11.58
CA LYS A 65 -7.11 -16.96 10.58
C LYS A 65 -6.88 -15.45 10.63
N LEU A 66 -7.62 -14.73 11.46
CA LEU A 66 -7.51 -13.29 11.59
C LEU A 66 -6.47 -12.98 12.67
N GLY A 67 -5.37 -12.33 12.28
CA GLY A 67 -4.39 -11.84 13.24
C GLY A 67 -5.03 -10.85 14.22
N PHE A 68 -4.60 -10.88 15.47
CA PHE A 68 -5.08 -10.00 16.54
C PHE A 68 -6.57 -10.15 16.90
N TYR A 69 -7.21 -11.26 16.51
CA TYR A 69 -8.65 -11.44 16.74
C TYR A 69 -9.00 -11.39 18.23
N GLU A 70 -8.28 -12.13 19.08
CA GLU A 70 -8.55 -12.18 20.53
C GLU A 70 -8.26 -10.83 21.18
N GLU A 71 -7.14 -10.21 20.82
CA GLU A 71 -6.70 -8.90 21.30
C GLU A 71 -7.74 -7.81 21.02
N ILE A 72 -8.33 -7.80 19.82
CA ILE A 72 -9.36 -6.82 19.44
C ILE A 72 -10.71 -7.15 20.07
N ARG A 73 -11.08 -8.43 20.12
CA ARG A 73 -12.32 -8.88 20.78
C ARG A 73 -12.32 -8.48 22.25
N ASP A 74 -11.18 -8.58 22.92
CA ASP A 74 -11.04 -8.34 24.35
C ASP A 74 -10.57 -6.90 24.66
N ALA A 75 -10.42 -6.04 23.64
CA ALA A 75 -9.97 -4.67 23.79
C ALA A 75 -10.99 -3.80 24.58
N PRO A 76 -10.53 -2.72 25.26
CA PRO A 76 -11.41 -1.77 25.96
C PRO A 76 -12.40 -1.00 25.07
N TYR A 77 -12.24 -1.10 23.74
CA TYR A 77 -13.09 -0.48 22.72
C TYR A 77 -13.83 -1.52 21.87
N SER A 78 -13.94 -2.77 22.35
CA SER A 78 -14.58 -3.88 21.62
C SER A 78 -16.05 -3.58 21.25
N ASP A 79 -16.73 -2.73 22.01
CA ASP A 79 -18.07 -2.19 21.71
C ASP A 79 -18.14 -1.37 20.41
N ARG A 80 -16.99 -0.89 19.93
CA ARG A 80 -16.84 -0.12 18.69
C ARG A 80 -16.38 -0.98 17.51
N VAL A 81 -16.18 -2.27 17.71
CA VAL A 81 -15.67 -3.19 16.69
C VAL A 81 -16.82 -3.97 16.05
N LYS A 82 -16.80 -4.08 14.73
CA LYS A 82 -17.72 -4.92 13.94
C LYS A 82 -16.90 -5.94 13.16
N PHE A 83 -17.10 -7.22 13.44
CA PHE A 83 -16.43 -8.31 12.73
C PHE A 83 -17.27 -8.84 11.57
N TYR A 84 -16.62 -9.11 10.44
CA TYR A 84 -17.22 -9.67 9.24
C TYR A 84 -16.40 -10.87 8.74
N PHE A 85 -17.03 -12.05 8.68
CA PHE A 85 -16.40 -13.30 8.29
C PHE A 85 -17.08 -13.91 7.08
N SER A 86 -16.28 -14.18 6.05
CA SER A 86 -16.77 -14.67 4.75
C SER A 86 -16.70 -16.19 4.59
N GLY A 87 -15.90 -16.88 5.40
CA GLY A 87 -15.60 -18.31 5.29
C GLY A 87 -16.20 -19.16 6.43
N VAL A 88 -17.27 -18.68 7.05
CA VAL A 88 -18.03 -19.38 8.10
C VAL A 88 -19.38 -19.85 7.55
N ASP A 89 -20.07 -20.75 8.27
CA ASP A 89 -21.33 -21.36 7.80
C ASP A 89 -22.43 -20.34 7.46
N THR A 90 -22.49 -19.23 8.20
CA THR A 90 -23.36 -18.08 7.92
C THR A 90 -22.48 -16.85 7.72
N PRO A 91 -22.03 -16.57 6.48
CA PRO A 91 -21.19 -15.43 6.20
C PRO A 91 -21.89 -14.12 6.54
N ASN A 92 -21.14 -13.18 7.12
CA ASN A 92 -21.54 -11.78 7.16
C ASN A 92 -20.49 -10.93 6.44
N ARG A 93 -20.96 -10.08 5.54
CA ARG A 93 -20.11 -9.15 4.78
C ARG A 93 -20.43 -7.74 5.22
N MET A 94 -19.41 -6.89 5.21
CA MET A 94 -19.63 -5.46 5.35
C MET A 94 -20.34 -4.98 4.09
N ASP A 95 -21.44 -4.26 4.28
CA ASP A 95 -22.04 -3.43 3.24
C ASP A 95 -21.35 -2.07 3.34
N VAL A 96 -20.43 -1.79 2.40
CA VAL A 96 -19.59 -0.58 2.44
C VAL A 96 -20.45 0.68 2.31
N GLU A 97 -21.33 0.71 1.32
CA GLU A 97 -22.22 1.83 1.06
C GLU A 97 -23.14 2.10 2.25
N ALA A 98 -23.84 1.08 2.77
CA ALA A 98 -24.73 1.25 3.90
C ALA A 98 -23.99 1.65 5.18
N SER A 99 -22.75 1.16 5.38
CA SER A 99 -21.93 1.54 6.52
C SER A 99 -21.51 3.00 6.46
N PHE A 100 -21.18 3.51 5.27
CA PHE A 100 -20.75 4.89 5.12
C PHE A 100 -21.91 5.88 5.10
N LEU A 101 -23.10 5.50 4.62
CA LEU A 101 -24.31 6.31 4.71
C LEU A 101 -24.74 6.63 6.15
N GLN A 102 -24.34 5.81 7.12
CA GLN A 102 -24.61 6.02 8.54
C GLN A 102 -23.60 6.96 9.21
N MET A 103 -22.58 7.41 8.48
CA MET A 103 -21.50 8.24 9.03
C MET A 103 -21.85 9.72 9.04
N PRO A 104 -21.38 10.48 10.04
CA PRO A 104 -21.33 11.94 9.96
C PRO A 104 -20.58 12.40 8.72
N GLU A 105 -20.96 13.56 8.17
CA GLU A 105 -20.36 14.13 6.96
C GLU A 105 -18.86 14.45 7.16
N GLU A 106 -18.50 14.83 8.38
CA GLU A 106 -17.13 15.16 8.81
C GLU A 106 -16.28 13.93 9.15
N ALA A 107 -16.84 12.72 9.13
CA ALA A 107 -16.10 11.53 9.53
C ALA A 107 -15.07 11.11 8.49
N GLN A 108 -13.87 10.74 8.95
CA GLN A 108 -12.77 10.29 8.10
C GLN A 108 -12.64 8.77 8.09
N ILE A 109 -12.36 8.20 6.93
CA ILE A 109 -12.22 6.77 6.71
C ILE A 109 -10.75 6.44 6.51
N TYR A 110 -10.28 5.45 7.26
CA TYR A 110 -8.98 4.81 7.06
C TYR A 110 -9.22 3.35 6.70
N ALA A 111 -8.76 2.94 5.52
CA ALA A 111 -8.97 1.61 5.00
C ALA A 111 -7.65 0.93 4.62
N CYS A 112 -7.54 -0.35 4.92
CA CYS A 112 -6.40 -1.14 4.53
C CYS A 112 -6.81 -2.61 4.39
N GLY A 113 -6.60 -3.19 3.21
CA GLY A 113 -7.06 -4.54 2.93
C GLY A 113 -6.88 -4.97 1.48
N PRO A 114 -7.51 -6.09 1.07
CA PRO A 114 -7.41 -6.62 -0.28
C PRO A 114 -7.91 -5.63 -1.35
N ALA A 115 -7.35 -5.71 -2.56
CA ALA A 115 -7.67 -4.79 -3.67
C ALA A 115 -9.18 -4.63 -3.89
N GLY A 116 -9.94 -5.73 -3.97
CA GLY A 116 -11.39 -5.66 -4.19
C GLY A 116 -12.17 -4.91 -3.11
N LEU A 117 -11.71 -4.90 -1.86
CA LEU A 117 -12.31 -4.09 -0.79
C LEU A 117 -12.01 -2.60 -1.00
N LEU A 118 -10.76 -2.28 -1.34
CA LEU A 118 -10.35 -0.89 -1.56
C LEU A 118 -11.00 -0.31 -2.82
N GLU A 119 -11.14 -1.09 -3.89
CA GLU A 119 -11.86 -0.69 -5.11
C GLU A 119 -13.35 -0.44 -4.86
N GLU A 120 -13.98 -1.21 -3.96
CA GLU A 120 -15.36 -0.96 -3.54
C GLU A 120 -15.49 0.37 -2.76
N ILE A 121 -14.54 0.64 -1.85
CA ILE A 121 -14.47 1.91 -1.12
C ILE A 121 -14.26 3.09 -2.08
N ASP A 122 -13.34 2.97 -3.03
CA ASP A 122 -13.06 3.99 -4.04
C ASP A 122 -14.30 4.30 -4.88
N ARG A 123 -15.05 3.26 -5.29
CA ARG A 123 -16.31 3.42 -6.04
C ARG A 123 -17.40 4.13 -5.23
N VAL A 124 -17.59 3.73 -3.97
CA VAL A 124 -18.62 4.32 -3.10
C VAL A 124 -18.30 5.77 -2.73
N SER A 125 -17.01 6.10 -2.66
CA SER A 125 -16.54 7.45 -2.31
C SER A 125 -16.26 8.35 -3.51
N GLU A 126 -16.71 7.96 -4.70
CA GLU A 126 -16.57 8.77 -5.91
C GLU A 126 -17.20 10.17 -5.70
N GLY A 127 -16.42 11.22 -5.99
CA GLY A 127 -16.83 12.61 -5.83
C GLY A 127 -16.75 13.16 -4.39
N TRP A 128 -16.28 12.38 -3.42
CA TRP A 128 -16.09 12.87 -2.05
C TRP A 128 -14.83 13.73 -1.93
N PRO A 129 -14.73 14.58 -0.89
CA PRO A 129 -13.49 15.30 -0.62
C PRO A 129 -12.31 14.33 -0.40
N LEU A 130 -11.17 14.62 -1.03
CA LEU A 130 -9.96 13.78 -0.99
C LEU A 130 -9.45 13.46 0.43
N TRP A 131 -9.72 14.33 1.40
CA TRP A 131 -9.31 14.11 2.79
C TRP A 131 -10.14 13.03 3.50
N ARG A 132 -11.33 12.70 2.97
CA ARG A 132 -12.34 11.89 3.66
C ARG A 132 -12.00 10.41 3.67
N VAL A 133 -11.31 9.91 2.65
CA VAL A 133 -10.89 8.51 2.54
C VAL A 133 -9.38 8.45 2.40
N ARG A 134 -8.73 7.68 3.28
CA ARG A 134 -7.32 7.33 3.19
C ARG A 134 -7.18 5.83 3.14
N CYS A 135 -6.53 5.34 2.09
CA CYS A 135 -6.29 3.92 1.87
C CYS A 135 -4.79 3.62 1.88
N GLU A 136 -4.39 2.52 2.52
CA GLU A 136 -3.05 1.94 2.35
C GLU A 136 -3.16 0.58 1.65
N LYS A 137 -2.30 0.35 0.65
CA LYS A 137 -2.22 -0.90 -0.10
C LYS A 137 -1.00 -1.69 0.40
N PHE A 138 -1.24 -2.91 0.90
CA PHE A 138 -0.16 -3.79 1.41
C PHE A 138 0.65 -4.43 0.30
N SER A 139 0.00 -4.78 -0.81
CA SER A 139 0.63 -5.33 -2.00
C SER A 139 0.53 -4.30 -3.12
N GLY A 140 1.57 -4.21 -3.95
CA GLY A 140 1.46 -3.56 -5.26
C GLY A 140 0.38 -4.26 -6.08
N ALA A 141 -0.05 -3.65 -7.18
CA ALA A 141 -0.78 -4.39 -8.20
C ALA A 141 0.03 -5.66 -8.53
N GLU A 142 -0.62 -6.83 -8.60
CA GLU A 142 0.07 -8.01 -9.10
C GLU A 142 0.66 -7.62 -10.45
N VAL A 143 1.99 -7.64 -10.55
CA VAL A 143 2.67 -7.53 -11.83
C VAL A 143 2.37 -8.85 -12.52
N SER A 144 1.17 -8.96 -13.12
CA SER A 144 0.88 -10.04 -14.04
C SER A 144 1.88 -9.90 -15.17
N CYS A 145 2.77 -10.89 -15.24
CA CYS A 145 3.72 -11.05 -16.32
C CYS A 145 2.94 -11.46 -17.59
N GLU A 146 2.15 -10.55 -18.15
CA GLU A 146 1.66 -10.72 -19.51
C GLU A 146 2.86 -10.47 -20.44
N GLU A 147 3.17 -11.48 -21.26
CA GLU A 147 4.37 -11.58 -22.10
C GLU A 147 4.58 -10.42 -23.10
N GLY A 148 3.59 -9.52 -23.23
CA GLY A 148 3.63 -8.34 -24.11
C GLY A 148 4.26 -7.08 -23.50
N GLU A 149 4.35 -6.95 -22.18
CA GLU A 149 4.84 -5.72 -21.51
C GLU A 149 6.28 -5.84 -20.96
N GLN A 150 6.90 -7.01 -21.04
CA GLN A 150 8.27 -7.27 -20.58
C GLN A 150 9.28 -7.15 -21.70
N GLY A 151 9.36 -5.98 -22.33
CA GLY A 151 10.49 -5.69 -23.21
C GLY A 151 11.76 -5.38 -22.42
N ASP A 152 12.89 -5.68 -23.05
CA ASP A 152 14.17 -5.12 -22.65
C ASP A 152 14.15 -3.61 -22.94
N PHE A 153 14.70 -2.82 -22.03
CA PHE A 153 14.91 -1.38 -22.24
C PHE A 153 16.28 -1.00 -21.72
N LYS A 154 16.76 0.19 -22.11
CA LYS A 154 18.04 0.73 -21.65
C LYS A 154 17.80 1.78 -20.59
N VAL A 155 18.72 1.89 -19.63
CA VAL A 155 18.76 3.01 -18.69
C VAL A 155 20.09 3.72 -18.74
N GLN A 156 20.07 5.03 -18.94
CA GLN A 156 21.25 5.89 -18.88
C GLN A 156 21.26 6.63 -17.54
N LEU A 157 22.40 6.59 -16.86
CA LEU A 157 22.65 7.34 -15.63
C LEU A 157 23.18 8.73 -16.02
N ALA A 158 22.44 9.79 -15.73
CA ALA A 158 22.75 11.14 -16.20
C ALA A 158 24.10 11.65 -15.69
N LYS A 159 24.52 11.27 -14.48
CA LYS A 159 25.73 11.83 -13.84
C LYS A 159 27.02 11.22 -14.36
N CYS A 160 27.01 9.93 -14.71
CA CYS A 160 28.19 9.21 -15.19
C CYS A 160 28.11 8.81 -16.67
N GLY A 161 26.95 8.98 -17.32
CA GLY A 161 26.72 8.62 -18.71
C GLY A 161 26.70 7.11 -18.99
N THR A 162 26.77 6.27 -17.96
CA THR A 162 26.73 4.82 -18.11
C THR A 162 25.36 4.38 -18.58
N ILE A 163 25.34 3.48 -19.57
CA ILE A 163 24.12 2.89 -20.12
C ILE A 163 24.08 1.43 -19.71
N LEU A 164 22.98 1.02 -19.08
CA LEU A 164 22.74 -0.34 -18.60
C LEU A 164 21.57 -0.95 -19.36
N ASP A 165 21.65 -2.24 -19.63
CA ASP A 165 20.56 -3.03 -20.19
C ASP A 165 19.69 -3.59 -19.06
N VAL A 166 18.38 -3.31 -19.12
CA VAL A 166 17.40 -3.85 -18.18
C VAL A 166 16.61 -4.95 -18.88
N PRO A 167 16.95 -6.23 -18.64
CA PRO A 167 16.27 -7.32 -19.31
C PRO A 167 14.83 -7.48 -18.79
N ALA A 168 13.99 -8.12 -19.59
CA ALA A 168 12.61 -8.49 -19.28
C ALA A 168 12.43 -9.12 -17.88
N ASN A 169 13.39 -9.97 -17.49
CA ASN A 169 13.34 -10.80 -16.29
C ASN A 169 14.00 -10.18 -15.04
N LYS A 170 14.47 -8.92 -15.11
CA LYS A 170 14.98 -8.20 -13.94
C LYS A 170 14.27 -6.87 -13.77
N THR A 171 14.15 -6.45 -12.51
CA THR A 171 13.69 -5.11 -12.17
C THR A 171 14.78 -4.08 -12.46
N LEU A 172 14.39 -2.82 -12.65
CA LEU A 172 15.34 -1.72 -12.78
C LEU A 172 16.22 -1.61 -11.51
N LEU A 173 15.64 -1.80 -10.32
CA LEU A 173 16.35 -1.79 -9.04
C LEU A 173 17.45 -2.86 -8.96
N GLU A 174 17.18 -4.08 -9.39
CA GLU A 174 18.17 -5.16 -9.41
C GLU A 174 19.35 -4.82 -10.31
N VAL A 175 19.08 -4.31 -11.51
CA VAL A 175 20.13 -3.93 -12.47
C VAL A 175 20.99 -2.78 -11.94
N LEU A 176 20.37 -1.77 -11.33
CA LEU A 176 21.09 -0.66 -10.71
C LEU A 176 22.02 -1.15 -9.59
N ARG A 177 21.56 -2.07 -8.74
CA ARG A 177 22.36 -2.67 -7.65
C ARG A 177 23.50 -3.54 -8.15
N ASP A 178 23.26 -4.36 -9.16
CA ASP A 178 24.29 -5.18 -9.80
C ASP A 178 25.45 -4.34 -10.34
N HIS A 179 25.17 -3.07 -10.69
CA HIS A 179 26.16 -2.10 -11.16
C HIS A 179 26.64 -1.12 -10.06
N GLY A 180 26.39 -1.43 -8.79
CA GLY A 180 26.90 -0.68 -7.65
C GLY A 180 26.19 0.65 -7.37
N MET A 181 25.01 0.88 -7.95
CA MET A 181 24.19 2.05 -7.62
C MET A 181 23.41 1.81 -6.33
N ASP A 182 23.58 2.72 -5.37
CA ASP A 182 22.86 2.69 -4.09
C ASP A 182 21.51 3.40 -4.21
N VAL A 183 20.54 2.70 -4.81
CA VAL A 183 19.13 3.14 -4.81
C VAL A 183 18.46 2.61 -3.54
N PRO A 184 17.92 3.50 -2.68
CA PRO A 184 17.21 3.06 -1.49
C PRO A 184 16.05 2.13 -1.85
N SER A 185 15.85 1.04 -1.12
CA SER A 185 14.62 0.23 -1.23
C SER A 185 14.13 -0.23 0.15
N SER A 186 12.88 -0.73 0.20
CA SER A 186 12.34 -1.38 1.39
C SER A 186 11.36 -2.49 1.03
N CYS A 187 10.19 -2.19 0.48
CA CYS A 187 9.15 -3.19 0.22
C CYS A 187 9.39 -4.03 -1.04
N GLU A 188 10.03 -3.43 -2.05
CA GLU A 188 10.24 -4.00 -3.39
C GLU A 188 8.97 -4.46 -4.15
N GLU A 189 7.79 -4.17 -3.59
CA GLU A 189 6.48 -4.41 -4.19
C GLU A 189 5.78 -3.12 -4.68
N GLY A 190 6.52 -2.00 -4.79
CA GLY A 190 5.96 -0.75 -5.33
C GLY A 190 4.98 0.01 -4.42
N VAL A 191 4.91 -0.32 -3.12
CA VAL A 191 3.96 0.30 -2.17
C VAL A 191 4.56 1.37 -1.25
N CYS A 192 5.85 1.26 -0.90
CA CYS A 192 6.45 2.14 0.11
C CYS A 192 7.07 3.43 -0.43
N GLY A 193 7.25 3.56 -1.74
CA GLY A 193 7.90 4.72 -2.38
C GLY A 193 9.41 4.88 -2.15
N THR A 194 10.07 3.96 -1.42
CA THR A 194 11.48 4.13 -1.04
C THR A 194 12.43 4.19 -2.24
N CYS A 195 12.14 3.44 -3.29
CA CYS A 195 12.97 3.37 -4.50
C CYS A 195 12.54 4.35 -5.59
N VAL A 196 11.75 5.37 -5.24
CA VAL A 196 11.34 6.40 -6.20
C VAL A 196 12.56 7.22 -6.59
N THR A 197 12.84 7.26 -7.89
CA THR A 197 14.00 7.91 -8.50
C THR A 197 13.54 8.90 -9.56
N GLN A 198 14.23 10.02 -9.69
CA GLN A 198 13.94 11.04 -10.70
C GLN A 198 14.31 10.55 -12.11
N VAL A 199 13.42 10.82 -13.07
CA VAL A 199 13.58 10.53 -14.49
C VAL A 199 13.74 11.85 -15.24
N VAL A 200 14.84 11.98 -15.98
CA VAL A 200 15.18 13.15 -16.78
C VAL A 200 14.45 13.10 -18.13
N SER A 201 14.34 11.91 -18.74
CA SER A 201 13.62 11.71 -20.00
C SER A 201 13.32 10.23 -20.27
N GLY A 202 12.32 10.00 -21.13
CA GLY A 202 11.88 8.66 -21.56
C GLY A 202 10.52 8.30 -20.98
N ASP A 203 9.85 7.31 -21.56
CA ASP A 203 8.46 6.94 -21.20
C ASP A 203 8.43 5.82 -20.16
N ILE A 204 7.69 6.06 -19.06
CA ILE A 204 7.61 5.15 -17.92
C ILE A 204 6.32 4.33 -17.98
N ILE A 205 6.45 3.02 -17.82
CA ILE A 205 5.36 2.10 -17.52
C ILE A 205 5.28 1.96 -16.00
N HIS A 206 4.32 2.67 -15.39
CA HIS A 206 4.08 2.65 -13.95
C HIS A 206 3.39 1.34 -13.52
N LYS A 207 4.03 0.62 -12.59
CA LYS A 207 3.45 -0.58 -11.94
C LYS A 207 3.39 -0.44 -10.42
N ASP A 208 3.69 0.76 -9.91
CA ASP A 208 3.69 1.07 -8.50
C ASP A 208 2.31 1.46 -7.98
N ALA A 209 2.09 1.26 -6.69
CA ALA A 209 0.91 1.68 -5.96
C ALA A 209 1.20 2.84 -4.99
N CYS A 210 2.44 3.33 -4.97
CA CYS A 210 2.88 4.40 -4.07
C CYS A 210 2.77 5.81 -4.65
N LEU A 211 2.79 5.96 -5.98
CA LEU A 211 2.61 7.27 -6.62
C LEU A 211 1.13 7.52 -6.91
N TYR A 212 0.71 8.77 -6.72
CA TYR A 212 -0.60 9.27 -7.15
C TYR A 212 -0.65 9.44 -8.68
N ASP A 213 -1.85 9.44 -9.25
CA ASP A 213 -2.01 9.57 -10.71
C ASP A 213 -1.45 10.90 -11.23
N GLU A 214 -1.54 11.98 -10.46
CA GLU A 214 -0.91 13.26 -10.81
C GLU A 214 0.61 13.15 -10.91
N GLU A 215 1.24 12.40 -10.00
CA GLU A 215 2.69 12.18 -10.01
C GLU A 215 3.10 11.31 -11.20
N ARG A 216 2.36 10.22 -11.47
CA ARG A 216 2.57 9.35 -12.64
C ARG A 216 2.43 10.13 -13.94
N ASN A 217 1.42 10.99 -14.04
CA ASN A 217 1.17 11.81 -15.23
C ASN A 217 2.27 12.85 -15.49
N THR A 218 3.10 13.20 -14.51
CA THR A 218 4.27 14.05 -14.76
C THR A 218 5.36 13.33 -15.54
N ASN A 219 5.42 11.99 -15.47
CA ASN A 219 6.48 11.17 -16.05
C ASN A 219 7.91 11.59 -15.59
N THR A 220 8.03 12.16 -14.39
CA THR A 220 9.31 12.65 -13.83
C THR A 220 9.89 11.77 -12.74
N VAL A 221 9.15 10.76 -12.26
CA VAL A 221 9.59 9.89 -11.17
C VAL A 221 9.21 8.44 -11.46
N ILE A 222 10.07 7.50 -11.07
CA ILE A 222 9.86 6.07 -11.28
C ILE A 222 10.15 5.29 -10.00
N ALA A 223 9.27 4.35 -9.64
CA ALA A 223 9.55 3.37 -8.59
C ALA A 223 10.35 2.19 -9.16
N CYS A 224 11.68 2.22 -9.01
CA CYS A 224 12.60 1.26 -9.67
C CYS A 224 12.37 -0.22 -9.37
N CYS A 225 11.69 -0.57 -8.26
CA CYS A 225 11.46 -1.98 -7.91
C CYS A 225 10.40 -2.68 -8.76
N VAL A 226 9.47 -1.95 -9.38
CA VAL A 226 8.35 -2.55 -10.14
C VAL A 226 8.10 -1.89 -11.50
N SER A 227 8.31 -0.59 -11.62
CA SER A 227 8.04 0.18 -12.85
C SER A 227 9.17 -0.01 -13.87
N ARG A 228 8.85 0.14 -15.16
CA ARG A 228 9.77 -0.11 -16.28
C ARG A 228 9.80 1.06 -17.26
N GLY A 229 10.75 1.07 -18.19
CA GLY A 229 10.67 1.89 -19.39
C GLY A 229 9.94 1.15 -20.52
N GLU A 230 9.44 1.91 -21.49
CA GLU A 230 8.88 1.34 -22.72
C GLU A 230 9.87 0.38 -23.42
N PRO A 231 9.45 -0.83 -23.83
CA PRO A 231 10.26 -1.78 -24.59
C PRO A 231 11.04 -1.17 -25.75
N GLY A 232 12.35 -1.44 -25.83
CA GLY A 232 13.22 -0.96 -26.90
C GLY A 232 13.58 0.53 -26.83
N THR A 233 13.14 1.24 -25.79
CA THR A 233 13.48 2.65 -25.55
C THR A 233 14.61 2.79 -24.52
N ALA A 234 14.97 4.05 -24.21
CA ALA A 234 15.92 4.37 -23.16
C ALA A 234 15.31 5.35 -22.16
N LEU A 235 15.39 5.03 -20.87
CA LEU A 235 15.14 5.96 -19.78
C LEU A 235 16.43 6.65 -19.35
N VAL A 236 16.37 7.92 -18.98
CA VAL A 236 17.49 8.65 -18.37
C VAL A 236 17.13 8.94 -16.92
N LEU A 237 17.91 8.41 -15.97
CA LEU A 237 17.71 8.66 -14.53
C LEU A 237 18.68 9.74 -14.04
N ASP A 238 18.24 10.54 -13.06
CA ASP A 238 19.10 11.51 -12.38
C ASP A 238 19.99 10.85 -11.31
N LEU A 239 20.73 9.83 -11.75
CA LEU A 239 21.70 9.04 -10.98
C LEU A 239 23.11 9.18 -11.55
#